data_AF-A0A397E4B0-F1
#
_entry.id   AF-A0A397E4B0-F1
#
_cell.length_a   1.000
_cell.length_b   1.000
_cell.length_c   1.000
_cell.angle_alpha   90.00
_cell.angle_beta   90.00
_cell.angle_gamma   90.00
#
_symmetry.space_group_name_H-M   'P 1'
#
loop_
_entity.id
_entity.type
_entity.pdbx_description
1 polymer ?
#
loop_
_entity_poly.entity_id
_entity_poly.type
_entity_poly.pdbx_seq_one_letter_code
_entity_poly.pdbx_strand_id
1 'polypeptide(L)'
;MQSQAPTDLDVAALEHADKKLKRRRYKRDRMREYTRGRHEEKEALLGQCAALEEQVQALQLHRTAPLTWKEIATALRYAHDADVSKLAVLRSLAIKNTTLLRHLQAWTTLNASPQVSLSASVSTWHDVTLSGDPSTRLLGQRWITQRMLHHSAAMFHTHEFPSSAGHSFNDLSFDFDGDEHYAAVQRSQFHVPIRHDTAVPPPSHAIFDACHRHLAAFLMLPPNVDPMVCLFV
;
A
#
# COMPACT_ATOMS: atom_id res chain seq x y z
N MET A 1 -63.59 1.52 -20.54
CA MET A 1 -62.47 0.98 -19.73
C MET A 1 -61.39 2.05 -19.69
N GLN A 2 -60.88 2.30 -18.50
CA GLN A 2 -60.22 3.55 -18.07
C GLN A 2 -59.00 3.94 -18.90
N SER A 3 -58.94 5.22 -19.26
CA SER A 3 -57.74 5.92 -19.74
C SER A 3 -56.88 6.34 -18.56
N GLN A 4 -55.60 5.97 -18.54
CA GLN A 4 -54.61 6.68 -17.72
C GLN A 4 -53.23 6.55 -18.34
N ALA A 5 -52.82 7.60 -19.07
CA ALA A 5 -51.43 7.85 -19.40
C ALA A 5 -50.81 8.65 -18.24
N PRO A 6 -49.70 8.22 -17.64
CA PRO A 6 -48.91 9.06 -16.76
C PRO A 6 -47.67 9.52 -17.53
N THR A 7 -47.75 10.67 -18.20
CA THR A 7 -46.57 11.43 -18.62
C THR A 7 -46.53 12.73 -17.84
N ASP A 8 -46.45 12.60 -16.51
CA ASP A 8 -45.93 13.69 -15.68
C ASP A 8 -44.42 13.73 -15.92
N LEU A 9 -43.99 14.67 -16.74
CA LEU A 9 -42.59 15.10 -16.79
C LEU A 9 -42.21 15.56 -15.38
N ASP A 10 -41.38 14.78 -14.70
CA ASP A 10 -40.85 15.12 -13.37
C ASP A 10 -39.93 16.35 -13.49
N VAL A 11 -40.55 17.53 -13.39
CA VAL A 11 -39.90 18.84 -13.46
C VAL A 11 -38.79 18.95 -12.40
N ALA A 12 -38.98 18.32 -11.24
CA ALA A 12 -37.99 18.33 -10.17
C ALA A 12 -36.74 17.50 -10.55
N ALA A 13 -36.90 16.37 -11.24
CA ALA A 13 -35.79 15.59 -11.77
C ALA A 13 -34.99 16.36 -12.85
N LEU A 14 -35.68 17.09 -13.74
CA LEU A 14 -35.06 17.97 -14.73
C LEU A 14 -34.28 19.13 -14.06
N GLU A 15 -34.84 19.75 -13.04
CA GLU A 15 -34.18 20.84 -12.30
C GLU A 15 -32.94 20.34 -11.55
N HIS A 16 -33.01 19.13 -10.96
CA HIS A 16 -31.86 18.50 -10.32
C HIS A 16 -30.76 18.14 -11.33
N ALA A 17 -31.12 17.65 -12.52
CA ALA A 17 -30.19 17.38 -13.60
C ALA A 17 -29.50 18.66 -14.11
N ASP A 18 -30.23 19.77 -14.26
CA ASP A 18 -29.67 21.05 -14.66
C ASP A 18 -28.72 21.63 -13.59
N LYS A 19 -29.10 21.57 -12.30
CA LYS A 19 -28.21 21.92 -11.18
C LYS A 19 -26.91 21.10 -11.19
N LYS A 20 -27.00 19.79 -11.47
CA LYS A 20 -25.84 18.89 -11.58
C LYS A 20 -24.96 19.24 -12.79
N LEU A 21 -25.55 19.57 -13.94
CA LEU A 21 -24.82 20.01 -15.13
C LEU A 21 -24.12 21.35 -14.92
N LYS A 22 -24.78 22.32 -14.31
CA LYS A 22 -24.20 23.61 -13.91
C LYS A 22 -23.01 23.42 -12.96
N ARG A 23 -23.14 22.56 -11.95
CA ARG A 23 -22.04 22.25 -11.02
C ARG A 23 -20.86 21.57 -11.72
N ARG A 24 -21.11 20.67 -12.68
CA ARG A 24 -20.05 20.02 -13.49
C ARG A 24 -19.34 21.01 -14.39
N ARG A 25 -20.08 21.91 -15.04
CA ARG A 25 -19.55 22.98 -15.88
C ARG A 25 -18.65 23.90 -15.06
N TYR A 26 -19.15 24.40 -13.93
CA TYR A 26 -18.37 25.22 -13.01
C TYR A 26 -17.08 24.53 -12.54
N LYS A 27 -17.15 23.27 -12.10
CA LYS A 27 -15.96 22.52 -11.68
C LYS A 27 -14.94 22.34 -12.81
N ARG A 28 -15.42 22.04 -14.03
CA ARG A 28 -14.57 21.87 -15.20
C ARG A 28 -13.89 23.18 -15.58
N ASP A 29 -14.64 24.28 -15.60
CA ASP A 29 -14.13 25.58 -16.01
C ASP A 29 -13.12 26.10 -14.97
N ARG A 30 -13.41 25.91 -13.66
CA ARG A 30 -12.47 26.19 -12.57
C ARG A 30 -11.19 25.35 -12.66
N MET A 31 -11.30 24.07 -13.02
CA MET A 31 -10.12 23.21 -13.22
C MET A 31 -9.30 23.66 -14.42
N ARG A 32 -9.94 24.10 -15.52
CA ARG A 32 -9.25 24.65 -16.70
C ARG A 32 -8.49 25.93 -16.35
N GLU A 33 -9.10 26.83 -15.60
CA GLU A 33 -8.44 28.05 -15.11
C GLU A 33 -7.24 27.73 -14.21
N TYR A 34 -7.41 26.78 -13.29
CA TYR A 34 -6.32 26.32 -12.43
C TYR A 34 -5.16 25.72 -13.23
N THR A 35 -5.45 24.83 -14.19
CA THR A 35 -4.43 24.23 -15.05
C THR A 35 -3.75 25.27 -15.95
N ARG A 36 -4.51 26.23 -16.49
CA ARG A 36 -3.97 27.33 -17.31
C ARG A 36 -3.03 28.21 -16.49
N GLY A 37 -3.44 28.66 -15.30
CA GLY A 37 -2.57 29.48 -14.44
C GLY A 37 -1.26 28.78 -14.06
N ARG A 38 -1.33 27.46 -13.78
CA ARG A 38 -0.14 26.63 -13.54
C ARG A 38 0.78 26.53 -14.77
N HIS A 39 0.20 26.50 -15.97
CA HIS A 39 0.97 26.46 -17.22
C HIS A 39 1.67 27.80 -17.46
N GLU A 40 0.93 28.91 -17.34
CA GLU A 40 1.45 30.27 -17.50
C GLU A 40 2.56 30.58 -16.48
N GLU A 41 2.39 30.18 -15.21
CA GLU A 41 3.42 30.32 -14.18
C GLU A 41 4.68 29.51 -14.53
N LYS A 42 4.50 28.26 -14.98
CA LYS A 42 5.61 27.42 -15.42
C LYS A 42 6.34 28.06 -16.61
N GLU A 43 5.62 28.58 -17.60
CA GLU A 43 6.20 29.25 -18.76
C GLU A 43 6.95 30.52 -18.36
N ALA A 44 6.40 31.32 -17.44
CA ALA A 44 7.05 32.51 -16.91
C ALA A 44 8.36 32.14 -16.19
N LEU A 45 8.36 31.09 -15.36
CA LEU A 45 9.55 30.60 -14.68
C LEU A 45 10.60 30.08 -15.67
N LEU A 46 10.19 29.33 -16.69
CA LEU A 46 11.09 28.86 -17.74
C LEU A 46 11.70 30.03 -18.53
N GLY A 47 10.90 31.06 -18.83
CA GLY A 47 11.38 32.29 -19.46
C GLY A 47 12.40 33.03 -18.59
N GLN A 48 12.17 33.10 -17.28
CA GLN A 48 13.14 33.67 -16.33
C GLN A 48 14.43 32.86 -16.27
N CYS A 49 14.34 31.52 -16.23
CA CYS A 49 15.52 30.66 -16.28
C CYS A 49 16.33 30.90 -17.56
N ALA A 50 15.67 30.93 -18.72
CA ALA A 50 16.35 31.18 -20.00
C ALA A 50 17.05 32.55 -20.03
N ALA A 51 16.37 33.61 -19.56
CA ALA A 51 16.96 34.95 -19.50
C ALA A 51 18.16 35.02 -18.53
N LEU A 52 18.08 34.34 -17.38
CA LEU A 52 19.17 34.27 -16.43
C LEU A 52 20.34 33.45 -16.97
N GLU A 53 20.08 32.35 -17.66
CA GLU A 53 21.10 31.54 -18.34
C GLU A 53 21.82 32.36 -19.42
N GLU A 54 21.09 33.13 -20.22
CA GLU A 54 21.67 34.04 -21.22
C GLU A 54 22.55 35.12 -20.56
N GLN A 55 22.08 35.73 -19.47
CA GLN A 55 22.88 36.69 -18.70
C GLN A 55 24.15 36.07 -18.13
N VAL A 56 24.06 34.85 -17.58
CA VAL A 56 25.22 34.12 -17.06
C VAL A 56 26.20 33.79 -18.19
N GLN A 57 25.72 33.35 -19.35
CA GLN A 57 26.57 33.09 -20.51
C GLN A 57 27.27 34.36 -21.01
N ALA A 58 26.55 35.48 -21.12
CA ALA A 58 27.12 36.77 -21.48
C ALA A 58 28.21 37.21 -20.48
N LEU A 59 27.96 37.06 -19.18
CA LEU A 59 28.94 37.36 -18.14
C LEU A 59 30.14 36.38 -18.15
N GLN A 60 29.92 35.10 -18.50
CA GLN A 60 30.98 34.10 -18.65
C GLN A 60 31.87 34.38 -19.88
N LEU A 61 31.31 34.86 -20.99
CA LEU A 61 32.08 35.28 -22.17
C LEU A 61 32.98 36.49 -21.86
N HIS A 62 32.57 37.36 -20.94
CA HIS A 62 33.39 38.46 -20.42
C HIS A 62 34.35 38.05 -19.29
N ARG A 63 34.27 36.82 -18.80
CA ARG A 63 35.11 36.27 -17.72
C ARG A 63 36.35 35.59 -18.32
N THR A 64 37.16 36.36 -19.04
CA THR A 64 38.52 35.93 -19.46
C THR A 64 39.55 36.07 -18.34
N ALA A 65 39.17 36.65 -17.21
CA ALA A 65 40.01 36.73 -16.02
C ALA A 65 40.10 35.36 -15.31
N PRO A 66 41.29 34.93 -14.89
CA PRO A 66 41.44 33.70 -14.10
C PRO A 66 40.63 33.80 -12.80
N LEU A 67 40.01 32.68 -12.40
CA LEU A 67 39.25 32.58 -11.15
C LEU A 67 40.07 33.13 -9.99
N THR A 68 39.44 33.96 -9.15
CA THR A 68 40.15 34.47 -7.98
C THR A 68 40.36 33.34 -6.97
N TRP A 69 41.44 33.37 -6.20
CA TRP A 69 41.67 32.41 -5.10
C TRP A 69 40.50 32.36 -4.11
N LYS A 70 39.80 33.49 -3.92
CA LYS A 70 38.57 33.55 -3.11
C LYS A 70 37.48 32.65 -3.70
N GLU A 71 37.22 32.74 -5.00
CA GLU A 71 36.22 31.92 -5.69
C GLU A 71 36.58 30.43 -5.63
N ILE A 72 37.85 30.08 -5.88
CA ILE A 72 38.35 28.71 -5.79
C ILE A 72 38.18 28.16 -4.37
N ALA A 73 38.61 28.92 -3.35
CA ALA A 73 38.46 28.52 -1.95
C ALA A 73 36.98 28.37 -1.55
N THR A 74 36.09 29.25 -2.04
CA THR A 74 34.65 29.11 -1.77
C THR A 74 34.03 27.89 -2.43
N ALA A 75 34.42 27.57 -3.67
CA ALA A 75 33.95 26.38 -4.38
C ALA A 75 34.43 25.10 -3.69
N LEU A 76 35.70 25.05 -3.27
CA LEU A 76 36.26 23.92 -2.53
C LEU A 76 35.58 23.75 -1.17
N ARG A 77 35.31 24.83 -0.44
CA ARG A 77 34.57 24.77 0.82
C ARG A 77 33.16 24.23 0.63
N TYR A 78 32.45 24.72 -0.40
CA TYR A 78 31.10 24.23 -0.69
C TYR A 78 31.09 22.74 -1.02
N ALA A 79 32.03 22.28 -1.86
CA ALA A 79 32.17 20.86 -2.18
C ALA A 79 32.51 20.04 -0.92
N HIS A 80 33.42 20.53 -0.08
CA HIS A 80 33.77 19.88 1.18
C HIS A 80 32.57 19.76 2.12
N ASP A 81 31.82 20.84 2.33
CA ASP A 81 30.65 20.85 3.20
C ASP A 81 29.56 19.88 2.69
N ALA A 82 29.37 19.82 1.37
CA ALA A 82 28.47 18.87 0.73
C ALA A 82 28.91 17.41 0.95
N ASP A 83 30.21 17.13 0.82
CA ASP A 83 30.77 15.80 1.06
C ASP A 83 30.68 15.39 2.53
N VAL A 84 30.96 16.32 3.46
CA VAL A 84 30.79 16.09 4.91
C VAL A 84 29.34 15.77 5.24
N SER A 85 28.39 16.52 4.67
CA SER A 85 26.96 16.30 4.88
C SER A 85 26.53 14.93 4.35
N LYS A 86 26.99 14.57 3.14
CA LYS A 86 26.72 13.26 2.53
C LYS A 86 27.31 12.12 3.37
N LEU A 87 28.53 12.28 3.85
CA LEU A 87 29.22 11.30 4.67
C LEU A 87 28.51 11.09 6.02
N ALA A 88 27.98 12.16 6.64
CA ALA A 88 27.17 12.04 7.85
C ALA A 88 25.90 11.21 7.63
N VAL A 89 25.19 11.44 6.51
CA VAL A 89 24.00 10.65 6.13
C VAL A 89 24.36 9.18 5.90
N LEU A 90 25.42 8.92 5.14
CA LEU A 90 25.87 7.56 4.85
C LEU A 90 26.30 6.80 6.12
N ARG A 91 27.00 7.48 7.05
CA ARG A 91 27.34 6.89 8.36
C ARG A 91 26.10 6.54 9.16
N SER A 92 25.12 7.44 9.22
CA SER A 92 23.84 7.16 9.89
C SER A 92 23.14 5.95 9.29
N LEU A 93 23.10 5.84 7.95
CA LEU A 93 22.50 4.72 7.25
C LEU A 93 23.25 3.41 7.53
N ALA A 94 24.58 3.43 7.54
CA ALA A 94 25.40 2.27 7.85
C ALA A 94 25.14 1.77 9.29
N ILE A 95 25.08 2.68 10.28
CA ILE A 95 24.78 2.33 11.67
C ILE A 95 23.37 1.73 11.80
N LYS A 96 22.37 2.31 11.14
CA LYS A 96 21.00 1.79 11.12
C LYS A 96 20.94 0.38 10.52
N ASN A 97 21.53 0.19 9.35
CA ASN A 97 21.50 -1.09 8.64
C ASN A 97 22.29 -2.17 9.38
N THR A 98 23.44 -1.85 9.97
CA THR A 98 24.21 -2.81 10.78
C THR A 98 23.46 -3.25 12.03
N THR A 99 22.72 -2.33 12.67
CA THR A 99 21.87 -2.65 13.82
C THR A 99 20.71 -3.55 13.41
N LEU A 100 20.02 -3.21 12.32
CA LEU A 100 18.94 -4.01 11.76
C LEU A 100 19.43 -5.41 11.35
N LEU A 101 20.59 -5.50 10.71
CA LEU A 101 21.17 -6.78 10.29
C LEU A 101 21.48 -7.67 11.51
N ARG A 102 22.00 -7.10 12.60
CA ARG A 102 22.23 -7.83 13.84
C ARG A 102 20.93 -8.36 14.44
N HIS A 103 19.89 -7.54 14.47
CA HIS A 103 18.57 -7.95 14.97
C HIS A 103 17.94 -9.04 14.10
N LEU A 104 18.05 -8.91 12.77
CA LEU A 104 17.58 -9.94 11.84
C LEU A 104 18.36 -11.24 12.00
N GLN A 105 19.68 -11.19 12.11
CA GLN A 105 20.50 -12.37 12.35
C GLN A 105 20.05 -13.09 13.62
N ALA A 106 19.94 -12.36 14.74
CA ALA A 106 19.45 -12.92 16.00
C ALA A 106 18.05 -13.52 15.85
N TRP A 107 17.15 -12.82 15.18
CA TRP A 107 15.80 -13.29 14.90
C TRP A 107 15.81 -14.57 14.04
N THR A 108 16.60 -14.63 12.96
CA THR A 108 16.72 -15.84 12.12
C THR A 108 17.41 -17.01 12.80
N THR A 109 18.25 -16.76 13.81
CA THR A 109 18.86 -17.85 14.60
C THR A 109 17.90 -18.41 15.66
N LEU A 110 17.01 -17.56 16.19
CA LEU A 110 15.99 -17.96 17.16
C LEU A 110 14.82 -18.69 16.50
N ASN A 111 14.44 -18.27 15.31
CA ASN A 111 13.39 -18.91 14.54
C ASN A 111 14.02 -20.02 13.70
N ALA A 112 13.54 -21.26 13.83
CA ALA A 112 14.14 -22.42 13.19
C ALA A 112 14.40 -22.18 11.68
N SER A 113 15.50 -22.75 11.17
CA SER A 113 15.87 -22.66 9.75
C SER A 113 14.64 -23.02 8.90
N PRO A 114 14.27 -22.19 7.90
CA PRO A 114 13.12 -22.48 7.06
C PRO A 114 13.27 -23.86 6.45
N GLN A 115 12.49 -24.82 6.94
CA GLN A 115 12.42 -26.17 6.39
C GLN A 115 12.10 -26.05 4.88
N VAL A 116 12.86 -26.79 4.07
CA VAL A 116 12.85 -26.69 2.60
C VAL A 116 11.56 -27.23 1.99
N SER A 117 10.81 -28.04 2.76
CA SER A 117 9.55 -28.62 2.27
C SER A 117 8.36 -27.67 2.49
N LEU A 118 7.56 -27.48 1.44
CA LEU A 118 6.28 -26.77 1.47
C LEU A 118 5.12 -27.69 1.91
N SER A 119 5.41 -28.73 2.69
CA SER A 119 4.37 -29.66 3.14
C SER A 119 3.35 -28.94 4.02
N ALA A 120 2.06 -29.24 3.82
CA ALA A 120 0.98 -28.71 4.66
C ALA A 120 1.04 -29.23 6.11
N SER A 121 1.70 -30.37 6.32
CA SER A 121 1.81 -31.05 7.61
C SER A 121 2.96 -30.59 8.52
N VAL A 122 3.77 -29.61 8.08
CA VAL A 122 4.95 -29.16 8.85
C VAL A 122 4.70 -27.77 9.42
N SER A 123 4.88 -27.61 10.74
CA SER A 123 4.83 -26.30 11.40
C SER A 123 5.99 -25.44 10.91
N THR A 124 5.72 -24.54 9.97
CA THR A 124 6.77 -23.73 9.31
C THR A 124 6.71 -22.24 9.64
N TRP A 125 5.62 -21.75 10.23
CA TRP A 125 5.44 -20.33 10.50
C TRP A 125 4.74 -20.03 11.85
N HIS A 126 4.04 -21.01 12.43
CA HIS A 126 3.31 -20.83 13.70
C HIS A 126 4.24 -20.64 14.90
N ASP A 127 5.45 -21.19 14.84
CA ASP A 127 6.45 -21.11 15.93
C ASP A 127 7.40 -19.91 15.80
N VAL A 128 7.05 -18.93 14.98
CA VAL A 128 7.92 -17.78 14.68
C VAL A 128 7.55 -16.59 15.57
N THR A 129 8.46 -16.21 16.46
CA THR A 129 8.27 -15.06 17.35
C THR A 129 8.65 -13.77 16.64
N LEU A 130 7.81 -12.72 16.75
CA LEU A 130 8.14 -11.41 16.20
C LEU A 130 9.13 -10.66 17.10
N SER A 131 10.10 -9.98 16.50
CA SER A 131 11.06 -9.15 17.24
C SER A 131 10.39 -7.94 17.92
N GLY A 132 10.92 -7.54 19.08
CA GLY A 132 10.53 -6.30 19.76
C GLY A 132 10.91 -5.03 19.01
N ASP A 133 11.97 -5.08 18.18
CA ASP A 133 12.40 -3.96 17.34
C ASP A 133 11.40 -3.70 16.20
N PRO A 134 10.85 -2.47 16.04
CA PRO A 134 9.82 -2.19 15.04
C PRO A 134 10.22 -2.49 13.59
N SER A 135 11.48 -2.23 13.23
CA SER A 135 11.96 -2.40 11.85
C SER A 135 12.12 -3.88 11.52
N THR A 136 12.70 -4.64 12.46
CA THR A 136 12.86 -6.10 12.37
C THR A 136 11.51 -6.79 12.39
N ARG A 137 10.58 -6.32 13.23
CA ARG A 137 9.20 -6.82 13.30
C ARG A 137 8.47 -6.70 11.97
N LEU A 138 8.56 -5.54 11.31
CA LEU A 138 7.93 -5.34 10.00
C LEU A 138 8.45 -6.31 8.94
N LEU A 139 9.76 -6.61 8.98
CA LEU A 139 10.36 -7.59 8.08
C LEU A 139 9.92 -9.02 8.42
N GLY A 140 9.86 -9.38 9.70
CA GLY A 140 9.33 -10.67 10.16
C GLY A 140 7.88 -10.88 9.74
N GLN A 141 7.02 -9.87 9.91
CA GLN A 141 5.64 -9.88 9.43
C GLN A 141 5.57 -10.11 7.92
N ARG A 142 6.32 -9.35 7.14
CA ARG A 142 6.38 -9.52 5.67
C ARG A 142 6.80 -10.93 5.27
N TRP A 143 7.80 -11.49 5.95
CA TRP A 143 8.28 -12.84 5.68
C TRP A 143 7.20 -13.89 5.99
N ILE A 144 6.52 -13.79 7.14
CA ILE A 144 5.39 -14.67 7.49
C ILE A 144 4.29 -14.57 6.43
N THR A 145 3.86 -13.35 6.08
CA THR A 145 2.78 -13.14 5.10
C THR A 145 3.14 -13.68 3.73
N GLN A 146 4.38 -13.49 3.26
CA GLN A 146 4.85 -14.07 2.00
C GLN A 146 4.81 -15.59 2.02
N ARG A 147 5.26 -16.20 3.12
CA ARG A 147 5.21 -17.65 3.28
C ARG A 147 3.77 -18.18 3.29
N MET A 148 2.85 -17.54 4.02
CA MET A 148 1.42 -17.89 4.00
C MET A 148 0.83 -17.81 2.58
N LEU A 149 1.16 -16.75 1.83
CA LEU A 149 0.70 -16.58 0.45
C LEU A 149 1.22 -17.71 -0.46
N HIS A 150 2.50 -18.05 -0.38
CA HIS A 150 3.08 -19.11 -1.20
C HIS A 150 2.59 -20.51 -0.77
N HIS A 151 2.26 -20.71 0.50
CA HIS A 151 1.73 -21.97 1.03
C HIS A 151 0.22 -22.13 0.79
N SER A 152 -0.50 -21.05 0.50
CA SER A 152 -1.95 -21.06 0.31
C SER A 152 -2.43 -22.10 -0.70
N ALA A 153 -1.76 -22.24 -1.85
CA ALA A 153 -2.14 -23.22 -2.88
C ALA A 153 -2.06 -24.67 -2.38
N ALA A 154 -1.01 -25.01 -1.61
CA ALA A 154 -0.85 -26.33 -1.02
C ALA A 154 -1.91 -26.59 0.06
N MET A 155 -2.25 -25.57 0.85
CA MET A 155 -3.33 -25.66 1.85
C MET A 155 -4.69 -25.88 1.20
N PHE A 156 -5.01 -25.15 0.11
CA PHE A 156 -6.27 -25.33 -0.64
C PHE A 156 -6.35 -26.70 -1.32
N HIS A 157 -5.22 -27.23 -1.81
CA HIS A 157 -5.19 -28.56 -2.41
C HIS A 157 -5.38 -29.66 -1.36
N THR A 158 -4.75 -29.53 -0.20
CA THR A 158 -4.85 -30.52 0.89
C THR A 158 -6.23 -30.51 1.53
N HIS A 159 -6.81 -29.32 1.68
CA HIS A 159 -8.10 -29.10 2.34
C HIS A 159 -9.11 -28.61 1.31
N GLU A 160 -9.57 -29.54 0.47
CA GLU A 160 -10.50 -29.26 -0.63
C GLU A 160 -11.76 -28.55 -0.15
N PHE A 161 -12.37 -27.73 -1.02
CA PHE A 161 -13.67 -27.13 -0.77
C PHE A 161 -14.75 -27.92 -1.53
N PRO A 162 -15.92 -28.14 -0.92
CA PRO A 162 -17.01 -28.79 -1.64
C PRO A 162 -17.39 -27.96 -2.87
N SER A 163 -17.62 -28.63 -4.00
CA SER A 163 -18.05 -28.02 -5.27
C SER A 163 -19.47 -27.39 -5.21
N SER A 164 -20.05 -27.19 -4.03
CA SER A 164 -21.41 -26.72 -3.84
C SER A 164 -21.54 -25.26 -4.28
N ALA A 165 -21.89 -25.08 -5.56
CA ALA A 165 -22.25 -23.82 -6.16
C ALA A 165 -23.54 -23.28 -5.53
N GLY A 166 -23.43 -22.50 -4.45
CA GLY A 166 -24.53 -21.64 -4.01
C GLY A 166 -24.67 -21.37 -2.51
N HIS A 167 -23.97 -22.08 -1.63
CA HIS A 167 -24.13 -21.91 -0.18
C HIS A 167 -22.83 -21.48 0.50
N SER A 168 -22.95 -20.63 1.52
CA SER A 168 -21.83 -20.33 2.41
C SER A 168 -21.41 -21.61 3.14
N PHE A 169 -20.14 -21.97 3.04
CA PHE A 169 -19.55 -23.13 3.70
C PHE A 169 -18.75 -22.66 4.92
N ASN A 170 -18.87 -23.35 6.05
CA ASN A 170 -18.02 -23.15 7.21
C ASN A 170 -17.87 -24.52 7.88
N ASP A 171 -16.62 -24.94 8.05
CA ASP A 171 -16.28 -26.23 8.62
C ASP A 171 -15.03 -26.10 9.49
N LEU A 172 -15.01 -26.83 10.60
CA LEU A 172 -13.95 -26.83 11.59
C LEU A 172 -13.63 -28.27 11.98
N SER A 173 -12.44 -28.73 11.61
CA SER A 173 -11.93 -30.05 11.97
C SER A 173 -10.79 -29.92 12.96
N PHE A 174 -10.76 -30.81 13.94
CA PHE A 174 -9.66 -30.95 14.90
C PHE A 174 -8.92 -32.25 14.59
N ASP A 175 -7.62 -32.15 14.40
CA ASP A 175 -6.72 -33.29 14.35
C ASP A 175 -5.93 -33.32 15.66
N PHE A 176 -5.94 -34.46 16.35
CA PHE A 176 -5.28 -34.62 17.64
C PHE A 176 -4.05 -35.48 17.42
N ASP A 177 -2.87 -34.89 17.60
CA ASP A 177 -1.66 -35.67 17.70
C ASP A 177 -1.61 -36.25 19.12
N GLY A 178 -1.23 -37.52 19.28
CA GLY A 178 -1.39 -38.28 20.53
C GLY A 178 -0.71 -37.69 21.78
N ASP A 179 0.05 -36.60 21.61
CA ASP A 179 0.90 -35.93 22.60
C ASP A 179 0.37 -34.52 23.00
N GLU A 180 -0.91 -34.40 23.37
CA GLU A 180 -1.56 -33.17 23.91
C GLU A 180 -1.66 -31.95 22.96
N HIS A 181 -1.25 -32.07 21.70
CA HIS A 181 -1.37 -31.00 20.71
C HIS A 181 -2.55 -31.28 19.78
N TYR A 182 -3.29 -30.23 19.42
CA TYR A 182 -4.33 -30.31 18.39
C TYR A 182 -4.05 -29.31 17.27
N ALA A 183 -4.25 -29.74 16.03
CA ALA A 183 -4.31 -28.88 14.87
C ALA A 183 -5.78 -28.64 14.53
N ALA A 184 -6.22 -27.39 14.64
CA ALA A 184 -7.54 -26.98 14.16
C ALA A 184 -7.42 -26.46 12.73
N VAL A 185 -8.12 -27.10 11.79
CA VAL A 185 -8.28 -26.60 10.43
C VAL A 185 -9.69 -26.10 10.26
N GLN A 186 -9.82 -24.83 9.90
CA GLN A 186 -11.10 -24.23 9.60
C GLN A 186 -11.16 -23.78 8.15
N ARG A 187 -12.25 -24.12 7.46
CA ARG A 187 -12.51 -23.74 6.08
C ARG A 187 -13.78 -22.92 6.04
N SER A 188 -13.73 -21.76 5.39
CA SER A 188 -14.96 -21.02 5.11
C SER A 188 -14.99 -20.47 3.69
N GLN A 189 -16.16 -20.56 3.08
CA GLN A 189 -16.52 -19.97 1.80
C GLN A 189 -17.72 -19.07 2.03
N PHE A 190 -17.61 -17.81 1.64
CA PHE A 190 -18.69 -16.85 1.76
C PHE A 190 -18.81 -16.04 0.49
N HIS A 191 -20.02 -15.57 0.20
CA HIS A 191 -20.25 -14.69 -0.93
C HIS A 191 -19.86 -13.27 -0.53
N VAL A 192 -18.84 -12.71 -1.19
CA VAL A 192 -18.59 -11.27 -1.10
C VAL A 192 -19.67 -10.59 -1.96
N PRO A 193 -20.54 -9.74 -1.41
CA PRO A 193 -21.54 -9.02 -2.18
C PRO A 193 -20.84 -7.96 -3.05
N ILE A 194 -20.19 -8.41 -4.11
CA ILE A 194 -19.65 -7.59 -5.18
C ILE A 194 -20.85 -7.23 -6.04
N ARG A 195 -21.09 -5.94 -6.27
CA ARG A 195 -22.10 -5.51 -7.23
C ARG A 195 -21.63 -5.95 -8.62
N HIS A 196 -22.07 -7.12 -9.07
CA HIS A 196 -21.70 -7.68 -10.37
C HIS A 196 -22.27 -6.89 -11.56
N ASP A 197 -23.15 -5.92 -11.30
CA ASP A 197 -23.87 -5.13 -12.30
C ASP A 197 -23.06 -3.98 -12.91
N THR A 198 -21.81 -3.80 -12.47
CA THR A 198 -20.91 -2.78 -13.02
C THR A 198 -19.74 -3.44 -13.72
N ALA A 199 -19.46 -3.05 -14.97
CA ALA A 199 -18.28 -3.44 -15.77
C ALA A 199 -16.93 -3.03 -15.15
N VAL A 200 -16.91 -2.64 -13.88
CA VAL A 200 -15.76 -2.15 -13.12
C VAL A 200 -15.49 -3.15 -12.00
N PRO A 201 -14.26 -3.69 -11.89
CA PRO A 201 -13.91 -4.57 -10.79
C PRO A 201 -14.10 -3.84 -9.45
N PRO A 202 -14.55 -4.53 -8.39
CA PRO A 202 -14.72 -3.92 -7.08
C PRO A 202 -13.41 -3.28 -6.61
N PRO A 203 -13.48 -2.11 -5.96
CA PRO A 203 -12.29 -1.50 -5.40
C PRO A 203 -11.74 -2.38 -4.27
N SER A 204 -10.41 -2.47 -4.17
CA SER A 204 -9.71 -3.38 -3.23
C SER A 204 -10.21 -3.27 -1.79
N HIS A 205 -10.52 -2.06 -1.31
CA HIS A 205 -11.05 -1.84 0.04
C HIS A 205 -12.35 -2.59 0.32
N ALA A 206 -13.25 -2.75 -0.66
CA ALA A 206 -14.51 -3.45 -0.45
C ALA A 206 -14.31 -4.96 -0.23
N ILE A 207 -13.29 -5.54 -0.88
CA ILE A 207 -12.87 -6.94 -0.68
C ILE A 207 -12.25 -7.06 0.72
N PHE A 208 -11.35 -6.15 1.09
CA PHE A 208 -10.74 -6.12 2.42
C PHE A 208 -11.78 -5.99 3.54
N ASP A 209 -12.76 -5.09 3.41
CA ASP A 209 -13.82 -4.91 4.41
C ASP A 209 -14.69 -6.16 4.56
N ALA A 210 -14.99 -6.85 3.46
CA ALA A 210 -15.74 -8.10 3.50
C ALA A 210 -14.95 -9.22 4.17
N CYS A 211 -13.67 -9.39 3.81
CA CYS A 211 -12.78 -10.35 4.44
C CYS A 211 -12.56 -10.02 5.92
N HIS A 212 -12.40 -8.74 6.28
CA HIS A 212 -12.22 -8.30 7.66
C HIS A 212 -13.45 -8.60 8.51
N ARG A 213 -14.65 -8.26 8.04
CA ARG A 213 -15.90 -8.61 8.76
C ARG A 213 -16.05 -10.12 8.93
N HIS A 214 -15.69 -10.88 7.90
CA HIS A 214 -15.72 -12.34 7.99
C HIS A 214 -14.73 -12.87 9.02
N LEU A 215 -13.47 -12.42 9.00
CA LEU A 215 -12.44 -12.78 9.98
C LEU A 215 -12.80 -12.34 11.40
N ALA A 216 -13.37 -11.15 11.58
CA ALA A 216 -13.82 -10.68 12.90
C ALA A 216 -14.96 -11.54 13.44
N ALA A 217 -15.96 -11.87 12.61
CA ALA A 217 -17.03 -12.78 12.99
C ALA A 217 -16.51 -14.19 13.27
N PHE A 218 -15.53 -14.64 12.50
CA PHE A 218 -14.86 -15.94 12.64
C PHE A 218 -14.07 -16.04 13.96
N LEU A 219 -13.36 -14.98 14.35
CA LEU A 219 -12.62 -14.89 15.61
C LEU A 219 -13.50 -14.51 16.81
N MET A 220 -14.83 -14.40 16.63
CA MET A 220 -15.79 -13.95 17.65
C MET A 220 -15.44 -12.57 18.23
N LEU A 221 -14.77 -11.73 17.44
CA LEU A 221 -14.39 -10.38 17.81
C LEU A 221 -15.58 -9.42 17.67
N PRO A 222 -15.67 -8.38 18.52
CA PRO A 222 -16.75 -7.41 18.42
C PRO A 222 -16.75 -6.69 17.07
N PRO A 223 -17.93 -6.31 16.53
CA PRO A 223 -18.06 -5.78 15.18
C PRO A 223 -17.36 -4.43 14.92
N ASN A 224 -16.87 -3.76 15.98
CA ASN A 224 -16.15 -2.49 15.94
C ASN A 224 -14.64 -2.62 16.17
N VAL A 225 -14.05 -3.81 16.05
CA VAL A 225 -12.59 -3.95 16.13
C VAL A 225 -11.97 -3.24 14.91
N ASP A 226 -11.04 -2.33 15.20
CA ASP A 226 -10.28 -1.63 14.16
C ASP A 226 -9.58 -2.65 13.25
N PRO A 227 -9.61 -2.47 11.92
CA PRO A 227 -8.99 -3.41 10.97
C PRO A 227 -7.48 -3.55 11.15
N MET A 228 -6.85 -2.63 11.88
CA MET A 228 -5.44 -2.68 12.25
C MET A 228 -5.15 -3.60 13.44
N VAL A 229 -6.17 -3.98 14.23
CA VAL A 229 -6.05 -4.84 15.41
C VAL A 229 -6.17 -6.32 15.02
N CYS A 230 -6.96 -6.66 14.00
CA CYS A 230 -7.17 -8.04 13.56
C CYS A 230 -6.01 -8.65 12.74
N LEU A 231 -4.96 -7.90 12.41
CA LEU A 231 -3.76 -8.42 11.73
C LEU A 231 -2.74 -9.04 12.70
N PHE A 232 -3.04 -9.06 14.01
CA PHE A 232 -2.09 -9.39 15.07
C PHE A 232 -2.66 -10.31 16.15
N VAL A 233 -3.42 -11.33 15.75
CA VAL A 233 -3.63 -12.53 16.56
C VAL A 233 -3.29 -13.74 15.72
#